data_AF-A0A9E0YIM1-F1
#
_entry.id   AF-A0A9E0YIM1-F1
#
_cell.length_a   1.000
_cell.length_b   1.000
_cell.length_c   1.000
_cell.angle_alpha   90.00
_cell.angle_beta   90.00
_cell.angle_gamma   90.00
#
_symmetry.space_group_name_H-M   'P 1'
#
loop_
_entity.id
_entity.type
_entity.pdbx_description
1 polymer ?
#
loop_
_entity_poly.entity_id
_entity_poly.type
_entity_poly.pdbx_seq_one_letter_code
_entity_poly.pdbx_strand_id
1 'polypeptide(L)'
;MNERDKIAFSIYLVVALAWIAFGIVYISCPSFMPYHRQAVSMPWEALNPGLQVLIQAFMKMAAAGFFVSSLAVLVLLFIPFRRQARWAHRSIPLLELSGTACRFTSLRWWP
;
A
#
# COMPACT_ATOMS: atom_id res chain seq x y z
N MET A 1 -17.15 -22.16 -3.23
CA MET A 1 -16.89 -21.12 -2.23
C MET A 1 -18.15 -20.91 -1.44
N ASN A 2 -18.03 -20.89 -0.11
CA ASN A 2 -19.17 -20.60 0.76
C ASN A 2 -19.43 -19.08 0.78
N GLU A 3 -20.58 -18.64 1.30
CA GLU A 3 -20.93 -17.20 1.35
C GLU A 3 -19.89 -16.36 2.09
N ARG A 4 -19.30 -16.90 3.18
CA ARG A 4 -18.23 -16.24 3.93
C ARG A 4 -16.98 -16.00 3.06
N ASP A 5 -16.60 -16.97 2.23
CA ASP A 5 -15.42 -16.84 1.37
C ASP A 5 -15.66 -15.83 0.25
N LYS A 6 -16.90 -15.71 -0.24
CA LYS A 6 -17.26 -14.69 -1.23
C LYS A 6 -17.12 -13.28 -0.64
N ILE A 7 -17.59 -13.09 0.60
CA ILE A 7 -17.44 -11.81 1.31
C ILE A 7 -15.95 -11.50 1.52
N ALA A 8 -15.19 -12.47 2.04
CA ALA A 8 -13.75 -12.31 2.24
C ALA A 8 -13.02 -12.00 0.92
N PHE A 9 -13.37 -12.70 -0.16
CA PHE A 9 -12.84 -12.45 -1.49
C PHE A 9 -13.08 -11.01 -1.93
N SER A 10 -14.31 -10.51 -1.80
CA SER A 10 -14.66 -9.15 -2.19
C SER A 10 -13.88 -8.11 -1.37
N ILE A 11 -13.74 -8.31 -0.06
CA ILE A 11 -12.99 -7.40 0.82
C ILE A 11 -11.51 -7.36 0.40
N TYR A 12 -10.86 -8.52 0.28
CA TYR A 12 -9.45 -8.58 -0.13
C TYR A 12 -9.23 -8.02 -1.53
N LEU A 13 -10.17 -8.25 -2.46
CA LEU A 13 -10.09 -7.69 -3.80
C LEU A 13 -10.13 -6.16 -3.77
N VAL A 14 -11.07 -5.58 -3.02
CA VAL A 14 -11.19 -4.11 -2.90
C VAL A 14 -9.93 -3.52 -2.28
N VAL A 15 -9.38 -4.14 -1.23
CA VAL A 15 -8.16 -3.68 -0.57
C VAL A 15 -6.95 -3.75 -1.51
N ALA A 16 -6.76 -4.88 -2.20
CA ALA A 16 -5.68 -5.04 -3.17
C ALA A 16 -5.75 -4.00 -4.31
N LEU A 17 -6.96 -3.72 -4.82
CA LEU A 17 -7.16 -2.70 -5.85
C LEU A 17 -6.85 -1.28 -5.34
N ALA A 18 -7.25 -0.96 -4.10
CA ALA A 18 -6.94 0.33 -3.48
C ALA A 18 -5.42 0.53 -3.32
N TRP A 19 -4.69 -0.51 -2.91
CA TRP A 19 -3.24 -0.47 -2.78
C TRP A 19 -2.51 -0.40 -4.12
N ILE A 20 -3.03 -1.06 -5.16
CA ILE A 20 -2.50 -0.93 -6.52
C ILE A 20 -2.67 0.52 -7.00
N ALA A 21 -3.85 1.11 -6.81
CA ALA A 21 -4.10 2.51 -7.16
C ALA A 21 -3.17 3.45 -6.40
N PHE A 22 -3.00 3.25 -5.09
CA PHE A 22 -2.04 3.99 -4.27
C PHE A 22 -0.61 3.86 -4.80
N GLY A 23 -0.17 2.64 -5.09
CA GLY A 23 1.14 2.33 -5.64
C GLY A 23 1.41 3.08 -6.95
N ILE A 24 0.48 3.01 -7.90
CA ILE A 24 0.58 3.72 -9.18
C ILE A 24 0.69 5.23 -8.96
N VAL A 25 -0.21 5.81 -8.16
CA VAL A 25 -0.24 7.26 -7.91
C VAL A 25 1.09 7.76 -7.32
N TYR A 26 1.65 7.06 -6.33
CA TYR A 26 2.88 7.51 -5.66
C TYR A 26 4.16 7.19 -6.44
N ILE A 27 4.20 6.10 -7.22
CA ILE A 27 5.33 5.82 -8.13
C ILE A 27 5.43 6.90 -9.20
N SER A 28 4.28 7.32 -9.74
CA SER A 28 4.19 8.35 -10.79
C SER A 28 4.25 9.78 -10.26
N CYS A 29 4.27 10.00 -8.94
CA CYS A 29 4.25 11.33 -8.35
C CYS A 29 5.64 11.99 -8.48
N PRO A 30 5.77 13.13 -9.19
CA PRO A 30 7.05 13.81 -9.39
C PRO A 30 7.48 14.68 -8.20
N SER A 31 6.61 14.91 -7.21
CA SER A 31 6.88 15.71 -6.02
C SER A 31 6.11 15.12 -4.85
N PHE A 32 6.37 15.56 -3.61
CA PHE A 32 5.46 15.19 -2.54
C PHE A 32 4.09 15.85 -2.73
N MET A 33 3.02 15.18 -2.28
CA MET A 33 1.64 15.68 -2.42
C MET A 33 1.36 16.94 -1.57
N PRO A 34 0.35 17.77 -1.92
CA PRO A 34 0.06 19.02 -1.23
C PRO A 34 -0.10 18.91 0.29
N TYR A 35 -0.63 17.80 0.81
CA TYR A 35 -0.76 17.61 2.26
C TYR A 35 0.61 17.51 2.98
N HIS A 36 1.68 17.04 2.31
CA HIS A 36 3.02 17.08 2.87
C HIS A 36 3.58 18.50 2.92
N ARG A 37 3.10 19.44 2.07
CA ARG A 37 3.50 20.87 2.17
C ARG A 37 3.04 21.43 3.51
N GLN A 38 1.84 21.04 3.97
CA GLN A 38 1.33 21.45 5.27
C GLN A 38 2.19 20.89 6.40
N ALA A 39 2.65 19.64 6.30
CA ALA A 39 3.50 19.02 7.32
C ALA A 39 4.92 19.61 7.37
N VAL A 40 5.53 19.88 6.21
CA VAL A 40 6.91 20.38 6.11
C VAL A 40 6.99 21.91 6.15
N SER A 41 5.85 22.60 6.01
CA SER A 41 5.74 24.07 5.96
C SER A 41 6.62 24.74 4.89
N MET A 42 7.00 23.99 3.85
CA MET A 42 7.82 24.47 2.74
C MET A 42 7.28 23.95 1.40
N PRO A 43 7.39 24.72 0.30
CA PRO A 43 7.12 24.21 -1.03
C PRO A 43 8.19 23.20 -1.46
N TRP A 44 7.86 22.32 -2.41
CA TRP A 44 8.76 21.28 -2.90
C TRP A 44 10.06 21.86 -3.46
N GLU A 45 9.92 22.94 -4.21
CA GLU A 45 11.00 23.64 -4.91
C GLU A 45 11.99 24.33 -3.94
N ALA A 46 11.56 24.62 -2.71
CA ALA A 46 12.41 25.22 -1.68
C ALA A 46 13.24 24.18 -0.90
N LEU A 47 12.97 22.88 -1.09
CA LEU A 47 13.76 21.84 -0.45
C LEU A 47 15.13 21.71 -1.11
N ASN A 48 16.13 21.34 -0.30
CA ASN A 48 17.44 20.93 -0.80
C ASN A 48 17.28 19.78 -1.83
N PRO A 49 17.98 19.82 -2.99
CA PRO A 49 17.89 18.78 -4.01
C PRO A 49 18.13 17.35 -3.50
N GLY A 50 19.07 17.16 -2.57
CA GLY A 50 19.32 15.85 -1.96
C GLY A 50 18.14 15.35 -1.14
N LEU A 51 17.44 16.24 -0.44
CA LEU A 51 16.23 15.91 0.32
C LEU A 51 15.06 15.60 -0.62
N GLN A 52 14.95 16.29 -1.76
CA GLN A 52 13.97 15.95 -2.79
C GLN A 52 14.18 14.53 -3.32
N VAL A 53 15.42 14.17 -3.66
CA VAL A 53 15.77 12.81 -4.11
C VAL A 53 15.44 11.78 -3.03
N LEU A 54 15.84 12.03 -1.78
CA LEU A 54 15.58 11.12 -0.66
C LEU A 54 14.08 10.89 -0.44
N ILE A 55 13.27 11.96 -0.39
CA ILE A 55 11.82 11.86 -0.18
C ILE A 55 11.15 11.15 -1.37
N GLN A 56 11.52 11.49 -2.61
CA GLN A 56 11.00 10.79 -3.79
C GLN A 56 11.35 9.30 -3.76
N ALA A 57 12.60 8.95 -3.48
CA ALA A 57 13.04 7.56 -3.43
C ALA A 57 12.28 6.79 -2.35
N PHE A 58 12.11 7.39 -1.17
CA PHE A 58 11.33 6.80 -0.08
C PHE A 58 9.86 6.57 -0.47
N MET A 59 9.19 7.58 -1.03
CA MET A 59 7.80 7.46 -1.49
C MET A 59 7.65 6.39 -2.56
N LYS A 60 8.54 6.37 -3.57
CA LYS A 60 8.51 5.39 -4.66
C LYS A 60 8.76 3.98 -4.16
N MET A 61 9.71 3.80 -3.24
CA MET A 61 10.01 2.49 -2.66
C MET A 61 8.84 1.97 -1.82
N ALA A 62 8.27 2.81 -0.95
CA ALA A 62 7.09 2.44 -0.17
C ALA A 62 5.90 2.08 -1.08
N ALA A 63 5.63 2.90 -2.09
CA ALA A 63 4.57 2.68 -3.07
C ALA A 63 4.78 1.39 -3.88
N ALA A 64 6.02 1.11 -4.32
CA ALA A 64 6.37 -0.13 -4.99
C ALA A 64 6.15 -1.35 -4.09
N GLY A 65 6.46 -1.24 -2.78
CA GLY A 65 6.16 -2.28 -1.80
C GLY A 65 4.68 -2.62 -1.73
N PHE A 66 3.81 -1.62 -1.59
CA PHE A 66 2.35 -1.81 -1.58
C PHE A 66 1.81 -2.34 -2.92
N PHE A 67 2.36 -1.87 -4.05
CA PHE A 67 1.95 -2.32 -5.37
C PHE A 67 2.27 -3.80 -5.58
N VAL A 68 3.51 -4.23 -5.31
CA VAL A 68 3.96 -5.61 -5.51
C VAL A 68 3.26 -6.56 -4.53
N SER A 69 3.12 -6.17 -3.25
CA SER A 69 2.41 -7.00 -2.26
C SER A 69 0.95 -7.24 -2.67
N SER A 70 0.28 -6.21 -3.19
CA SER A 70 -1.11 -6.31 -3.64
C SER A 70 -1.25 -7.15 -4.90
N LEU A 71 -0.27 -7.07 -5.82
CA LEU A 71 -0.23 -7.96 -6.98
C LEU A 71 -0.08 -9.43 -6.55
N ALA A 72 0.76 -9.70 -5.54
CA ALA A 72 0.90 -11.03 -4.96
C ALA A 72 -0.41 -11.49 -4.30
N VAL A 73 -1.12 -10.61 -3.58
CA VAL A 73 -2.45 -10.89 -3.02
C VAL A 73 -3.44 -11.25 -4.13
N LEU A 74 -3.47 -10.52 -5.25
CA LEU A 74 -4.33 -10.87 -6.38
C LEU A 74 -4.03 -12.29 -6.91
N VAL A 75 -2.75 -12.64 -7.08
CA VAL A 75 -2.36 -14.00 -7.49
C VAL A 75 -2.88 -15.05 -6.50
N LEU A 76 -2.71 -14.82 -5.20
CA LEU A 76 -3.22 -15.71 -4.16
C LEU A 76 -4.75 -15.79 -4.15
N LEU A 77 -5.43 -14.67 -4.42
CA LEU A 77 -6.88 -14.58 -4.41
C LEU A 77 -7.52 -15.29 -5.61
N PHE A 78 -6.93 -15.15 -6.80
CA PHE A 78 -7.46 -15.75 -8.02
C PHE A 78 -7.08 -17.22 -8.22
N ILE A 79 -5.93 -17.67 -7.67
CA ILE A 79 -5.45 -19.05 -7.86
C ILE A 79 -5.72 -19.93 -6.62
N PRO A 80 -4.94 -19.90 -5.53
CA PRO A 80 -5.09 -20.86 -4.43
C PRO A 80 -6.31 -20.60 -3.53
N PHE A 81 -6.76 -19.36 -3.36
CA PHE A 81 -7.95 -19.05 -2.55
C PHE A 81 -9.22 -19.64 -3.16
N ARG A 82 -9.40 -19.51 -4.49
CA ARG A 82 -10.50 -20.15 -5.22
C ARG A 82 -10.46 -21.68 -5.15
N ARG A 83 -9.26 -22.25 -5.05
CA ARG A 83 -9.04 -23.69 -4.84
C ARG A 83 -9.22 -24.15 -3.39
N GLN A 84 -9.71 -23.27 -2.50
CA GLN A 84 -9.97 -23.58 -1.10
C GLN A 84 -8.71 -24.05 -0.34
N ALA A 85 -7.54 -23.61 -0.79
CA ALA A 85 -6.29 -23.93 -0.12
C ALA A 85 -6.24 -23.24 1.25
N ARG A 86 -6.19 -24.03 2.32
CA ARG A 86 -6.20 -23.52 3.71
C ARG A 86 -5.05 -22.56 4.01
N TRP A 87 -3.90 -22.75 3.38
CA TRP A 87 -2.74 -21.88 3.56
C TRP A 87 -2.99 -20.48 2.97
N ALA A 88 -3.67 -20.38 1.81
CA ALA A 88 -3.96 -19.08 1.18
C ALA A 88 -4.87 -18.21 2.05
N HIS A 89 -5.82 -18.81 2.76
CA HIS A 89 -6.70 -18.11 3.71
C HIS A 89 -5.93 -17.46 4.86
N ARG A 90 -4.75 -17.98 5.21
CA ARG A 90 -3.86 -17.42 6.24
C ARG A 90 -2.80 -16.49 5.64
N SER A 91 -2.29 -16.81 4.46
CA SER A 91 -1.24 -16.02 3.80
C SER A 91 -1.72 -14.64 3.34
N ILE A 92 -2.95 -14.52 2.85
CA ILE A 92 -3.50 -13.24 2.38
C ILE A 92 -3.51 -12.18 3.51
N PRO A 93 -4.14 -12.41 4.68
CA PRO A 93 -4.11 -11.41 5.76
C PRO A 93 -2.71 -11.16 6.30
N LEU A 94 -1.81 -12.16 6.31
CA LEU A 94 -0.42 -11.96 6.74
C LEU A 94 0.36 -11.03 5.79
N LEU A 95 0.15 -11.15 4.48
CA LEU A 95 0.76 -10.29 3.48
C LEU A 95 0.23 -8.86 3.52
N GLU A 96 -1.04 -8.67 3.84
CA GLU A 96 -1.57 -7.31 4.00
C GLU A 96 -1.16 -6.66 5.32
N LEU A 97 -1.08 -7.46 6.40
CA LEU A 97 -0.68 -6.96 7.72
C LEU A 97 0.77 -6.47 7.76
N SER A 98 1.68 -7.13 7.03
CA SER A 98 3.09 -6.74 6.97
C SER A 98 3.30 -5.32 6.43
N GLY A 99 2.41 -4.84 5.54
CA GLY A 99 2.42 -3.47 5.04
C GLY A 99 1.81 -2.44 6.01
N THR A 100 0.79 -2.83 6.78
CA THR A 100 0.11 -1.91 7.73
C THR A 100 0.84 -1.65 9.04
N ALA A 101 1.85 -2.45 9.40
CA ALA A 101 2.64 -2.20 10.62
C ALA A 101 3.32 -0.81 10.63
N CYS A 102 3.59 -0.23 9.45
CA CYS A 102 4.14 1.12 9.32
C CYS A 102 3.07 2.24 9.51
N ARG A 103 1.77 1.91 9.41
CA ARG A 103 0.67 2.90 9.46
C ARG A 103 0.18 3.21 10.88
N PHE A 104 0.45 2.34 11.85
CA PHE A 104 -0.03 2.52 13.22
C PHE A 104 0.88 3.43 14.06
N THR A 105 2.15 3.56 13.70
CA THR A 105 3.09 4.47 14.39
C THR A 105 2.96 5.92 13.92
N SER A 106 2.41 6.19 12.73
CA SER A 106 2.23 7.56 12.22
C SER A 106 1.00 8.30 12.77
N LEU A 107 0.00 7.58 13.30
CA LEU A 107 -1.20 8.19 13.90
C LEU A 107 -0.98 8.75 15.31
N ARG A 108 0.14 8.40 15.97
CA ARG A 108 0.48 8.88 17.32
C ARG A 108 1.20 10.24 17.33
N TRP A 109 1.63 10.74 16.16
CA TRP A 109 2.40 11.98 16.03
C TRP A 109 1.64 13.11 15.32
N TRP A 110 0.34 12.97 15.10
CA TRP A 110 -0.49 14.03 14.53
C TRP A 110 -1.19 14.79 15.68
N PRO A 111 -0.98 16.12 15.83
CA PRO A 111 -1.72 16.96 16.76
C PRO A 111 -3.17 17.21 16.31
#